data_AF-D7SNZ3-F1
#
_entry.id   AF-D7SNZ3-F1
#
_cell.length_a   1.000
_cell.length_b   1.000
_cell.length_c   1.000
_cell.angle_alpha   90.00
_cell.angle_beta   90.00
_cell.angle_gamma   90.00
#
_symmetry.space_group_name_H-M   'P 1'
#
loop_
_entity.id
_entity.type
_entity.pdbx_description
1 polymer ?
#
loop_
_entity_poly.entity_id
_entity_poly.type
_entity_poly.pdbx_seq_one_letter_code
_entity_poly.pdbx_strand_id
1 'polypeptide(L)'
;MGDDESKSSKMVELDVSASNQEQGVVISGSSPQRDKNDIALVEWQRIQQLMQNSIPLCKGHGEPCVSRLAKKPGPNHGRRFYVCARAEGPASNPETNCGYFKWAASKSRHR
;
A
#
# COMPACT_ATOMS: atom_id res chain seq x y z
N MET A 1 -21.83 -45.57 23.60
CA MET A 1 -20.54 -45.40 22.91
C MET A 1 -20.24 -43.91 22.86
N GLY A 2 -19.13 -43.45 23.46
CA GLY A 2 -18.57 -42.11 23.22
C GLY A 2 -18.69 -41.08 24.35
N ASP A 3 -18.04 -41.31 25.50
CA ASP A 3 -17.00 -40.46 26.14
C ASP A 3 -17.03 -38.94 25.78
N ASP A 4 -17.43 -38.03 26.67
CA ASP A 4 -16.59 -37.31 27.67
C ASP A 4 -15.22 -36.85 27.14
N GLU A 5 -15.02 -35.54 26.90
CA GLU A 5 -13.84 -34.83 27.41
C GLU A 5 -13.98 -33.30 27.28
N SER A 6 -13.77 -32.63 28.41
CA SER A 6 -13.61 -31.18 28.57
C SER A 6 -12.33 -30.65 27.91
N LYS A 7 -12.22 -29.33 27.72
CA LYS A 7 -11.28 -28.47 28.49
C LYS A 7 -10.79 -27.23 27.70
N SER A 8 -11.06 -26.10 28.34
CA SER A 8 -10.35 -24.80 28.35
C SER A 8 -8.84 -24.84 28.05
N SER A 9 -8.30 -23.80 27.37
CA SER A 9 -7.12 -22.99 27.75
C SER A 9 -6.55 -22.26 26.52
N LYS A 10 -6.59 -20.92 26.46
CA LYS A 10 -5.50 -19.97 26.79
C LYS A 10 -4.25 -20.06 25.88
N MET A 11 -4.00 -18.91 25.24
CA MET A 11 -2.73 -18.28 24.81
C MET A 11 -1.43 -19.06 25.05
N VAL A 12 -0.55 -19.05 24.04
CA VAL A 12 0.91 -18.97 24.27
C VAL A 12 1.56 -18.14 23.17
N GLU A 13 2.18 -17.04 23.59
CA GLU A 13 3.20 -16.30 22.86
C GLU A 13 4.38 -17.23 22.56
N LEU A 14 4.94 -17.14 21.36
CA LEU A 14 6.18 -17.81 21.01
C LEU A 14 7.33 -16.82 21.27
N ASP A 15 7.80 -16.83 22.51
CA ASP A 15 9.09 -16.27 22.91
C ASP A 15 10.20 -17.22 22.42
N VAL A 16 10.92 -16.81 21.38
CA VAL A 16 12.18 -17.46 20.98
C VAL A 16 13.28 -16.94 21.91
N SER A 17 13.43 -17.64 23.02
CA SER A 17 14.61 -17.53 23.87
C SER A 17 15.81 -18.22 23.20
N ALA A 18 16.82 -17.44 22.85
CA ALA A 18 18.18 -17.93 22.65
C ALA A 18 19.07 -17.31 23.73
N SER A 19 19.40 -18.10 24.75
CA SER A 19 20.33 -17.73 25.81
C SER A 19 21.75 -18.14 25.41
N ASN A 20 22.72 -17.24 25.55
CA ASN A 20 24.06 -17.59 26.00
C ASN A 20 24.83 -16.36 26.52
N GLN A 21 25.03 -16.38 27.83
CA GLN A 21 26.22 -16.04 28.63
C GLN A 21 26.91 -14.66 28.47
N GLU A 22 27.00 -14.05 29.64
CA GLU A 22 27.61 -12.82 30.12
C GLU A 22 29.11 -12.69 29.79
N GLN A 23 29.55 -11.47 29.41
CA GLN A 23 30.76 -10.84 29.96
C GLN A 23 30.90 -9.40 29.47
N GLY A 24 30.98 -8.47 30.42
CA GLY A 24 31.03 -7.04 30.18
C GLY A 24 32.35 -6.57 29.59
N VAL A 25 32.25 -5.64 28.64
CA VAL A 25 33.24 -4.60 28.38
C VAL A 25 32.46 -3.34 27.96
N VAL A 26 32.45 -2.33 28.82
CA VAL A 26 31.99 -0.98 28.48
C VAL A 26 33.03 -0.33 27.56
N ILE A 27 32.82 -0.45 26.25
CA ILE A 27 33.47 0.41 25.25
C ILE A 27 32.37 0.97 24.37
N SER A 28 31.72 2.05 24.84
CA SER A 28 30.76 2.82 24.04
C SER A 28 31.51 3.74 23.08
N GLY A 29 32.19 3.15 22.11
CA GLY A 29 32.45 3.77 20.82
C GLY A 29 31.33 3.37 19.88
N SER A 30 30.25 4.16 19.82
CA SER A 30 29.11 3.88 18.95
C SER A 30 29.52 3.98 17.48
N SER A 31 29.73 2.83 16.85
CA SER A 31 29.96 2.68 15.42
C SER A 31 28.68 3.02 14.62
N PRO A 32 28.79 3.76 13.49
CA PRO A 32 27.65 4.26 12.71
C PRO A 32 27.10 3.19 11.76
N GLN A 33 26.51 2.13 12.31
CA GLN A 33 25.86 1.06 11.52
C GLN A 33 24.33 1.01 11.68
N ARG A 34 23.74 1.98 12.40
CA ARG A 34 22.28 2.08 12.57
C ARG A 34 21.60 2.92 11.48
N ASP A 35 22.37 3.73 10.77
CA ASP A 35 21.81 4.76 9.88
C ASP A 35 21.35 4.20 8.53
N LYS A 36 21.99 3.12 8.02
CA LYS A 36 21.66 2.55 6.70
C LYS A 36 20.34 1.77 6.69
N ASN A 37 20.06 1.04 7.77
CA ASN A 37 18.82 0.27 7.89
C ASN A 37 17.62 1.22 8.02
N ASP A 38 17.78 2.29 8.81
CA ASP A 38 16.76 3.32 8.98
C ASP A 38 16.46 4.06 7.66
N ILE A 39 17.49 4.47 6.90
CA ILE A 39 17.31 5.08 5.57
C ILE A 39 16.55 4.14 4.62
N ALA A 40 16.90 2.85 4.60
CA ALA A 40 16.22 1.88 3.75
C ALA A 40 14.75 1.69 4.15
N LEU A 41 14.43 1.63 5.45
CA LEU A 41 13.07 1.52 5.95
C LEU A 41 12.23 2.75 5.61
N VAL A 42 12.79 3.95 5.80
CA VAL A 42 12.12 5.21 5.46
C VAL A 42 11.82 5.27 3.96
N GLU A 43 12.77 4.89 3.10
CA GLU A 43 12.54 4.88 1.66
C GLU A 43 11.50 3.84 1.23
N TRP A 44 11.50 2.65 1.86
CA TRP A 44 10.48 1.64 1.60
C TRP A 44 9.08 2.08 2.05
N GLN A 45 8.96 2.76 3.20
CA GLN A 45 7.70 3.36 3.63
C GLN A 45 7.20 4.41 2.63
N ARG A 46 8.10 5.25 2.10
CA ARG A 46 7.77 6.25 1.07
C ARG A 46 7.19 5.61 -0.19
N ILE A 47 7.78 4.51 -0.65
CA ILE A 47 7.29 3.76 -1.82
C ILE A 47 5.89 3.20 -1.56
N GLN A 48 5.68 2.55 -0.41
CA GLN A 48 4.37 2.02 -0.03
C GLN A 48 3.30 3.11 0.03
N GLN A 49 3.62 4.27 0.62
CA GLN A 49 2.70 5.40 0.70
C GLN A 49 2.33 5.95 -0.68
N LEU A 50 3.31 6.02 -1.61
CA LEU A 50 3.05 6.40 -3.00
C LEU A 50 2.12 5.41 -3.71
N MET A 51 2.30 4.12 -3.49
CA MET A 51 1.44 3.09 -4.07
C MET A 51 0.00 3.22 -3.56
N GLN A 52 -0.17 3.38 -2.24
CA GLN A 52 -1.47 3.56 -1.60
C GLN A 52 -2.23 4.78 -2.18
N ASN A 53 -1.54 5.88 -2.42
CA ASN A 53 -2.14 7.14 -2.88
C ASN A 53 -2.18 7.29 -4.41
N SER A 54 -1.73 6.28 -5.17
CA SER A 54 -1.57 6.37 -6.62
C SER A 54 -2.88 6.27 -7.40
N ILE A 55 -3.92 5.69 -6.81
CA ILE A 55 -5.24 5.51 -7.44
C ILE A 55 -6.22 6.51 -6.81
N PRO A 56 -6.74 7.49 -7.57
CA PRO A 56 -7.71 8.42 -7.04
C PRO A 56 -9.06 7.74 -6.82
N LEU A 57 -9.83 8.25 -5.85
CA LEU A 57 -11.23 7.88 -5.67
C LEU A 57 -12.11 8.70 -6.62
N CYS A 58 -13.18 8.12 -7.17
CA CYS A 58 -14.13 8.86 -7.97
C CYS A 58 -14.98 9.78 -7.08
N LYS A 59 -15.37 10.96 -7.58
CA LYS A 59 -16.15 11.93 -6.80
C LYS A 59 -17.61 11.51 -6.54
N GLY A 60 -18.17 10.65 -7.40
CA GLY A 60 -19.56 10.20 -7.27
C GLY A 60 -19.75 9.11 -6.21
N HIS A 61 -18.81 8.16 -6.12
CA HIS A 61 -18.97 6.96 -5.27
C HIS A 61 -17.93 6.84 -4.16
N GLY A 62 -16.83 7.59 -4.21
CA GLY A 62 -15.73 7.44 -3.25
C GLY A 62 -14.94 6.15 -3.41
N GLU A 63 -15.00 5.52 -4.59
CA GLU A 63 -14.36 4.23 -4.86
C GLU A 63 -13.08 4.36 -5.70
N PRO A 64 -12.12 3.43 -5.57
CA PRO A 64 -10.90 3.42 -6.38
C PRO A 64 -11.20 3.40 -7.88
N CYS A 65 -10.59 4.34 -8.61
CA CYS A 65 -10.72 4.41 -10.06
C CYS A 65 -9.93 3.30 -10.78
N VAL A 66 -10.34 2.97 -12.00
CA VAL A 66 -9.55 2.12 -12.89
C VAL A 66 -8.58 2.96 -13.73
N SER A 67 -7.36 2.46 -13.89
CA SER A 67 -6.35 3.11 -14.74
C SER A 67 -6.42 2.62 -16.18
N ARG A 68 -6.33 3.52 -17.14
CA ARG A 68 -6.38 3.25 -18.58
C ARG A 68 -5.27 4.03 -19.29
N LEU A 69 -4.92 3.59 -20.49
CA LEU A 69 -3.94 4.25 -21.36
C LEU A 69 -4.64 4.83 -22.58
N ALA A 70 -4.32 6.07 -22.93
CA ALA A 70 -4.86 6.70 -24.13
C ALA A 70 -4.22 6.06 -25.36
N LYS A 71 -5.05 5.37 -26.16
CA LYS A 71 -4.60 4.67 -27.39
C LYS A 71 -4.66 5.54 -28.64
N LYS A 72 -5.44 6.62 -28.62
CA LYS A 72 -5.59 7.52 -29.77
C LYS A 72 -4.23 8.17 -30.11
N PRO A 73 -3.79 8.14 -31.38
CA PRO A 73 -2.58 8.85 -31.80
C PRO A 73 -2.69 10.34 -31.49
N GLY A 74 -1.59 10.94 -31.04
CA GLY A 74 -1.51 12.37 -30.71
C GLY A 74 -0.79 12.65 -29.38
N PRO A 75 -0.87 13.89 -28.86
CA PRO A 75 -0.09 14.34 -27.71
C PRO A 75 -0.30 13.55 -26.41
N ASN A 76 -1.44 12.87 -26.28
CA ASN A 76 -1.76 12.05 -25.11
C ASN A 76 -1.56 10.56 -25.33
N HIS A 77 -1.06 10.12 -26.49
CA HIS A 77 -0.85 8.69 -26.77
C HIS A 77 0.07 8.05 -25.73
N GLY A 78 -0.34 6.91 -25.18
CA GLY A 78 0.38 6.20 -24.12
C GLY A 78 0.28 6.85 -22.73
N ARG A 79 -0.39 8.00 -22.59
CA ARG A 79 -0.56 8.68 -21.30
C ARG A 79 -1.65 8.00 -20.48
N ARG A 80 -1.39 7.81 -19.18
CA ARG A 80 -2.33 7.17 -18.24
C ARG A 80 -3.40 8.15 -17.76
N PHE A 81 -4.62 7.67 -17.60
CA PHE A 81 -5.74 8.38 -17.00
C PHE A 81 -6.56 7.43 -16.12
N TYR A 82 -7.39 7.99 -15.25
CA TYR A 82 -8.22 7.30 -14.28
C TYR A 82 -9.69 7.63 -14.52
N VAL A 83 -10.55 6.61 -14.48
CA VAL A 83 -12.01 6.74 -14.62
C VAL A 83 -12.75 5.92 -13.57
N CYS A 84 -14.02 6.26 -13.34
CA CYS A 84 -14.89 5.45 -12.47
C CYS A 84 -14.94 3.99 -12.94
N ALA A 85 -14.91 3.06 -11.98
CA ALA A 85 -14.90 1.62 -12.23
C ALA A 85 -16.31 1.04 -12.51
N ARG A 86 -17.37 1.76 -12.14
CA ARG A 86 -18.75 1.33 -12.32
C ARG A 86 -19.13 1.25 -13.80
N ALA A 87 -20.08 0.36 -14.11
CA ALA A 87 -20.60 0.19 -15.46
C ALA A 87 -21.43 1.40 -15.91
N GLU A 88 -21.47 1.63 -17.22
CA GLU A 88 -22.38 2.60 -17.83
C GLU A 88 -23.84 2.18 -17.61
N GLY A 89 -24.73 3.14 -17.44
CA GLY A 89 -26.15 2.89 -17.26
C GLY A 89 -26.97 4.19 -17.27
N PRO A 90 -28.29 4.09 -17.00
CA PRO A 90 -29.17 5.25 -16.99
C PRO A 90 -28.76 6.26 -15.91
N ALA A 91 -28.80 7.55 -16.24
CA ALA A 91 -28.46 8.64 -15.30
C ALA A 91 -29.38 8.70 -14.06
N SER A 92 -30.54 8.04 -14.10
CA SER A 92 -31.43 7.90 -12.95
C SER A 92 -30.91 6.94 -11.88
N ASN A 93 -29.94 6.08 -12.21
CA ASN A 93 -29.39 5.11 -11.27
C ASN A 93 -28.04 5.63 -10.70
N PRO A 94 -27.97 5.95 -9.40
CA PRO A 94 -26.76 6.48 -8.77
C PRO A 94 -25.59 5.48 -8.75
N GLU A 95 -25.88 4.17 -8.88
CA GLU A 95 -24.87 3.12 -8.89
C GLU A 95 -24.08 3.04 -10.22
N THR A 96 -24.52 3.78 -11.23
CA THR A 96 -23.91 3.82 -12.57
C THR A 96 -22.66 4.69 -12.59
N ASN A 97 -21.88 4.58 -13.67
CA ASN A 97 -20.67 5.37 -13.86
C ASN A 97 -20.93 6.87 -13.65
N CYS A 98 -20.18 7.49 -12.74
CA CYS A 98 -20.37 8.91 -12.40
C CYS A 98 -19.63 9.87 -13.36
N GLY A 99 -19.07 9.37 -14.46
CA GLY A 99 -18.32 10.15 -15.43
C GLY A 99 -16.99 10.72 -14.92
N TYR A 100 -16.47 10.22 -13.80
CA TYR A 100 -15.20 10.71 -13.25
C TYR A 100 -14.05 10.46 -14.23
N PHE A 101 -13.21 11.49 -14.45
CA PHE A 101 -12.03 11.43 -15.30
C PHE A 101 -10.89 12.27 -14.72
N LYS A 102 -9.66 11.73 -14.71
CA LYS A 102 -8.45 12.47 -14.33
C LYS A 102 -7.21 11.94 -15.05
N TRP A 103 -6.39 12.82 -15.61
CA TRP A 103 -5.05 12.45 -16.11
C TRP A 103 -4.11 12.07 -14.97
N ALA A 104 -3.26 11.07 -15.19
CA ALA A 104 -2.15 10.80 -14.28
C ALA A 104 -1.18 11.97 -14.25
N ALA A 105 -0.62 12.26 -13.08
CA ALA A 105 0.41 13.28 -12.93
C ALA A 105 1.61 12.94 -13.81
N SER A 106 2.08 13.92 -14.58
CA SER A 106 3.31 13.79 -15.34
C SER A 106 4.47 13.86 -14.34
N LYS A 107 5.39 12.88 -14.35
CA LYS A 107 6.67 13.04 -13.66
C LYS A 107 7.45 14.10 -14.42
N SER A 108 7.51 15.34 -13.92
CA SER A 108 8.51 16.29 -14.40
C SER A 108 9.86 15.70 -14.05
N ARG A 109 10.59 15.22 -15.07
CA ARG A 109 12.03 15.02 -14.91
C ARG A 109 12.60 16.40 -14.67
N HIS A 110 13.05 16.69 -13.45
CA HIS A 110 13.93 17.83 -13.21
C HIS A 110 15.10 17.66 -14.19
N ARG A 111 15.20 18.60 -15.14
CA ARG A 111 16.30 18.69 -16.09
C ARG A 111 17.53 19.24 -15.39
#